data_AF-A0A1C5LM80-F1
#
_entry.id   AF-A0A1C5LM80-F1
#
_cell.length_a   1.000
_cell.length_b   1.000
_cell.length_c   1.000
_cell.angle_alpha   90.00
_cell.angle_beta   90.00
_cell.angle_gamma   90.00
#
_symmetry.space_group_name_H-M   'P 1'
#
loop_
_entity.id
_entity.type
_entity.pdbx_description
1 polymer ?
#
loop_
_entity_poly.entity_id
_entity_poly.type
_entity_poly.pdbx_seq_one_letter_code
_entity_poly.pdbx_strand_id
1 'polypeptide(L)'
;MISIQISDVKVFMNKLFLTEYFDAFLLSEANFVTFNTFHIDGTLQHAYYSSEEQEEYGMSQMKYSRWKQVRPFALSLIKGTHTPLEFKIVFRLSQSNVKKLLNQNGITSFSEADVNGLFLNLHFSGGAMHCISGTSLSLFSMDKAVEHAWDDAVQKYLNPFR
;
A
#
# COMPACT_ATOMS: atom_id res chain seq x y z
N MET A 1 9.19 -12.52 -2.49
CA MET A 1 8.37 -11.68 -3.38
C MET A 1 7.49 -12.59 -4.20
N ILE A 2 6.19 -12.32 -4.22
CA ILE A 2 5.19 -13.05 -4.98
C ILE A 2 4.39 -12.12 -5.90
N SER A 3 3.84 -12.66 -6.98
CA SER A 3 2.88 -11.99 -7.85
C SER A 3 1.59 -12.78 -7.88
N ILE A 4 0.47 -12.13 -7.56
CA ILE A 4 -0.86 -12.73 -7.48
C ILE A 4 -1.73 -12.03 -8.52
N GLN A 5 -2.25 -12.81 -9.48
CA GLN A 5 -3.30 -12.33 -10.36
C GLN A 5 -4.65 -12.45 -9.64
N ILE A 6 -5.44 -11.40 -9.72
CA ILE A 6 -6.78 -11.34 -9.14
C ILE A 6 -7.80 -11.93 -10.12
N SER A 7 -8.61 -12.88 -9.66
CA SER A 7 -9.64 -13.54 -10.46
C SER A 7 -10.89 -12.68 -10.60
N ASP A 8 -11.38 -12.11 -9.48
CA ASP A 8 -12.53 -11.20 -9.49
C ASP A 8 -12.09 -9.73 -9.37
N VAL A 9 -11.69 -9.19 -10.52
CA VAL A 9 -11.25 -7.78 -10.64
C VAL A 9 -12.35 -6.82 -10.20
N LYS A 10 -13.63 -7.11 -10.46
CA LYS A 10 -14.74 -6.23 -10.11
C LYS A 10 -14.91 -6.11 -8.60
N VAL A 11 -14.88 -7.24 -7.89
CA VAL A 11 -14.93 -7.26 -6.42
C VAL A 11 -13.70 -6.58 -5.83
N PHE A 12 -12.51 -6.82 -6.39
CA PHE A 12 -11.29 -6.14 -5.95
C PHE A 12 -11.38 -4.62 -6.10
N MET A 13 -11.81 -4.12 -7.27
CA MET A 13 -12.00 -2.69 -7.54
C MET A 13 -13.02 -2.07 -6.58
N ASN A 14 -14.12 -2.78 -6.28
CA ASN A 14 -15.08 -2.33 -5.29
C ASN A 14 -14.43 -2.21 -3.90
N LYS A 15 -13.67 -3.22 -3.45
CA LYS A 15 -12.99 -3.16 -2.15
C LYS A 15 -11.95 -2.06 -2.08
N LEU A 16 -11.19 -1.85 -3.15
CA LEU A 16 -10.12 -0.86 -3.23
C LEU A 16 -10.65 0.59 -3.17
N PHE A 17 -11.70 0.90 -3.93
CA PHE A 17 -12.15 2.28 -4.11
C PHE A 17 -13.44 2.66 -3.37
N LEU A 18 -14.29 1.68 -3.03
CA LEU A 18 -15.62 1.92 -2.47
C LEU A 18 -15.80 1.43 -1.02
N THR A 19 -14.78 0.80 -0.43
CA THR A 19 -14.83 0.30 0.95
C THR A 19 -13.56 0.62 1.73
N GLU A 20 -13.62 0.46 3.05
CA GLU A 20 -12.48 0.70 3.96
C GLU A 20 -11.44 -0.43 4.00
N TYR A 21 -11.54 -1.43 3.11
CA TYR A 21 -10.69 -2.63 3.17
C TYR A 21 -9.19 -2.32 3.21
N PHE A 22 -8.73 -1.37 2.39
CA PHE A 22 -7.32 -0.96 2.27
C PHE A 22 -6.96 0.28 3.10
N ASP A 23 -7.87 0.83 3.91
CA ASP A 23 -7.70 2.16 4.53
C ASP A 23 -6.54 2.29 5.51
N ALA A 24 -6.13 1.16 6.09
CA ALA A 24 -4.99 1.10 7.01
C ALA A 24 -3.63 1.16 6.29
N PHE A 25 -3.57 0.91 4.98
CA PHE A 25 -2.33 1.03 4.23
C PHE A 25 -1.91 2.49 4.09
N LEU A 26 -0.60 2.70 4.13
CA LEU A 26 0.01 3.95 3.73
C LEU A 26 0.18 3.97 2.21
N LEU A 27 0.00 5.12 1.59
CA LEU A 27 0.27 5.30 0.17
C LEU A 27 1.72 5.76 -0.01
N SER A 28 2.51 5.04 -0.81
CA SER A 28 3.81 5.56 -1.28
C SER A 28 3.62 6.42 -2.52
N GLU A 29 2.95 5.88 -3.54
CA GLU A 29 2.58 6.62 -4.75
C GLU A 29 1.41 5.96 -5.47
N ALA A 30 0.72 6.71 -6.34
CA ALA A 30 -0.24 6.18 -7.28
C ALA A 30 -0.15 6.87 -8.65
N ASN A 31 -0.38 6.11 -9.70
CA ASN A 31 -0.46 6.57 -11.08
C ASN A 31 -1.77 6.08 -11.70
N PHE A 32 -2.53 6.96 -12.32
CA PHE A 32 -3.78 6.63 -13.03
C PHE A 32 -3.72 7.13 -14.46
N VAL A 33 -3.89 6.23 -15.43
CA VAL A 33 -3.92 6.55 -16.85
C VAL A 33 -5.35 6.48 -17.33
N THR A 34 -5.95 7.65 -17.60
CA THR A 34 -7.31 7.81 -18.15
C THR A 34 -7.24 8.64 -19.43
N PHE A 35 -7.96 9.77 -19.50
CA PHE A 35 -7.76 10.78 -20.56
C PHE A 35 -6.44 11.54 -20.38
N ASN A 36 -5.91 11.56 -19.15
CA ASN A 36 -4.60 12.07 -18.78
C ASN A 36 -3.91 11.06 -17.86
N THR A 37 -2.60 11.24 -17.65
CA THR A 37 -1.88 10.55 -16.59
C THR A 37 -1.84 11.42 -15.35
N PHE A 38 -2.41 10.92 -14.26
CA PHE A 38 -2.40 11.56 -12.96
C PHE A 38 -1.41 10.84 -12.05
N HIS A 39 -0.53 11.61 -11.41
CA HIS A 39 0.42 11.12 -10.42
C HIS A 39 0.04 11.66 -9.04
N ILE A 40 0.07 10.80 -8.03
CA ILE A 40 -0.13 11.15 -6.63
C ILE A 40 1.09 10.68 -5.85
N ASP A 41 1.82 11.64 -5.28
CA ASP A 41 2.84 11.38 -4.27
C ASP A 41 2.14 11.19 -2.91
N GLY A 42 2.39 10.05 -2.25
CA GLY A 42 1.79 9.73 -0.96
C GLY A 42 2.46 10.41 0.23
N THR A 43 3.60 11.07 0.03
CA THR A 43 4.40 11.73 1.08
C THR A 43 3.64 12.90 1.69
N LEU A 44 3.58 12.94 3.03
CA LEU A 44 2.95 14.03 3.76
C LEU A 44 3.81 15.29 3.68
N GLN A 45 3.20 16.38 3.23
CA GLN A 45 3.82 17.70 3.21
C GLN A 45 3.61 18.37 4.58
N HIS A 46 4.52 18.12 5.53
CA HIS A 46 4.42 18.65 6.90
C HIS A 46 4.25 20.17 6.93
N ALA A 47 4.89 20.90 6.01
CA ALA A 47 4.79 22.35 5.88
C ALA A 47 3.37 22.86 5.51
N TYR A 48 2.45 21.98 5.10
CA TYR A 48 1.04 22.32 4.90
C TYR A 48 0.28 22.52 6.23
N TYR A 49 0.75 21.88 7.30
CA TYR A 49 0.09 21.85 8.61
C TYR A 49 0.72 22.86 9.57
N SER A 50 -0.07 23.43 10.48
CA SER A 50 0.44 24.26 11.57
C SER A 50 1.22 23.42 12.58
N SER A 51 2.02 24.07 13.43
CA SER A 51 2.73 23.39 14.51
C SER A 51 1.76 22.69 15.48
N GLU A 52 0.60 23.30 15.77
CA GLU A 52 -0.41 22.67 16.62
C GLU A 52 -1.00 21.41 15.96
N GLU A 53 -1.32 21.48 14.67
CA GLU A 53 -1.85 20.32 13.91
C GLU A 53 -0.82 19.18 13.84
N GLN A 54 0.47 19.51 13.65
CA GLN A 54 1.53 18.51 13.61
C GLN A 54 1.69 17.79 14.95
N GLU A 55 1.57 18.51 16.06
CA GLU A 55 1.66 17.93 17.40
C GLU A 55 0.42 17.10 17.73
N GLU A 56 -0.78 17.61 17.45
CA GLU A 56 -2.06 16.91 17.66
C GLU A 56 -2.12 15.59 16.89
N TYR A 57 -1.69 15.59 15.62
CA TYR A 57 -1.72 14.40 14.78
C TYR A 57 -0.49 13.51 14.96
N GLY A 58 0.48 13.89 15.80
CA GLY A 58 1.72 13.12 15.99
C GLY A 58 2.50 12.94 14.69
N MET A 59 2.54 13.99 13.86
CA MET A 59 3.06 13.92 12.49
C MET A 59 4.57 13.69 12.43
N SER A 60 5.32 13.95 13.50
CA SER A 60 6.79 13.85 13.52
C SER A 60 7.33 12.50 13.01
N GLN A 61 6.56 11.41 13.11
CA GLN A 61 6.93 10.08 12.62
C GLN A 61 6.11 9.61 11.41
N MET A 62 5.16 10.42 10.93
CA MET A 62 4.30 10.09 9.78
C MET A 62 4.91 10.60 8.48
N LYS A 63 5.39 9.67 7.64
CA LYS A 63 5.96 10.01 6.33
C LYS A 63 4.93 10.02 5.20
N TYR A 64 3.90 9.20 5.31
CA TYR A 64 2.96 8.91 4.23
C TYR A 64 1.52 9.06 4.69
N SER A 65 0.66 9.50 3.79
CA SER A 65 -0.79 9.55 3.99
C SER A 65 -1.38 8.14 4.00
N ARG A 66 -2.51 7.97 4.69
CA ARG A 66 -3.28 6.72 4.62
C ARG A 66 -4.10 6.66 3.35
N TRP A 67 -4.31 5.46 2.82
CA TRP A 67 -5.21 5.27 1.68
C TRP A 67 -6.61 5.84 1.95
N LYS A 68 -7.10 5.75 3.18
CA LYS A 68 -8.38 6.37 3.60
C LYS A 68 -8.54 7.82 3.15
N GLN A 69 -7.47 8.61 3.23
CA GLN A 69 -7.47 10.03 2.88
C GLN A 69 -7.42 10.26 1.37
N VAL A 70 -6.68 9.42 0.64
CA VAL A 70 -6.45 9.58 -0.81
C VAL A 70 -7.54 8.90 -1.66
N ARG A 71 -8.14 7.81 -1.16
CA ARG A 71 -9.14 6.99 -1.86
C ARG A 71 -10.27 7.79 -2.51
N PRO A 72 -10.88 8.82 -1.87
CA PRO A 72 -11.94 9.61 -2.52
C PRO A 72 -11.47 10.35 -3.78
N PHE A 73 -10.23 10.84 -3.78
CA PHE A 73 -9.61 11.50 -4.94
C PHE A 73 -9.25 10.47 -6.01
N ALA A 74 -8.67 9.34 -5.63
CA ALA A 74 -8.39 8.27 -6.58
C ALA A 74 -9.68 7.74 -7.24
N LEU A 75 -10.76 7.60 -6.46
CA LEU A 75 -12.09 7.24 -6.97
C LEU A 75 -12.59 8.29 -7.99
N SER A 76 -12.41 9.59 -7.74
CA SER A 76 -12.84 10.62 -8.69
C SER A 76 -12.08 10.57 -10.01
N LEU A 77 -10.81 10.17 -10.00
CA LEU A 77 -10.00 10.02 -11.22
C LEU A 77 -10.47 8.86 -12.12
N ILE A 78 -11.05 7.81 -11.53
CA ILE A 78 -11.49 6.62 -12.27
C ILE A 78 -13.01 6.51 -12.41
N LYS A 79 -13.77 7.41 -11.78
CA LYS A 79 -15.23 7.43 -11.84
C LYS A 79 -15.67 7.99 -13.19
N GLY A 80 -16.54 7.26 -13.87
CA GLY A 80 -17.07 7.66 -15.16
C GLY A 80 -17.59 6.46 -15.95
N THR A 81 -17.82 6.67 -17.24
CA THR A 81 -18.26 5.62 -18.18
C THR A 81 -17.11 4.74 -18.67
N HIS A 82 -15.87 5.26 -18.62
CA HIS A 82 -14.69 4.57 -19.12
C HIS A 82 -13.81 4.10 -17.97
N THR A 83 -13.44 2.82 -17.99
CA THR A 83 -12.42 2.27 -17.09
C THR A 83 -11.06 2.90 -17.40
N PRO A 84 -10.21 3.16 -16.39
CA PRO A 84 -8.83 3.56 -16.64
C PRO A 84 -8.11 2.58 -17.57
N LEU A 85 -7.24 3.08 -18.43
CA LEU A 85 -6.37 2.26 -19.28
C LEU A 85 -5.40 1.44 -18.43
N GLU A 86 -4.87 2.08 -17.40
CA GLU A 86 -3.93 1.51 -16.46
C GLU A 86 -4.00 2.27 -15.13
N PHE A 87 -3.72 1.58 -14.02
CA PHE A 87 -3.27 2.28 -12.82
C PHE A 87 -2.25 1.44 -12.05
N LYS A 88 -1.39 2.14 -11.33
CA LYS A 88 -0.43 1.57 -10.39
C LYS A 88 -0.63 2.21 -9.03
N ILE A 89 -0.72 1.42 -7.98
CA ILE A 89 -0.80 1.93 -6.60
C ILE A 89 0.24 1.17 -5.78
N VAL A 90 1.14 1.90 -5.14
CA VAL A 90 2.16 1.33 -4.26
C VAL A 90 1.75 1.60 -2.83
N PHE A 91 1.22 0.57 -2.17
CA PHE A 91 0.95 0.61 -0.74
C PHE A 91 2.17 0.22 0.06
N ARG A 92 2.23 0.74 1.29
CA ARG A 92 3.23 0.39 2.29
C ARG A 92 2.56 0.10 3.63
N LEU A 93 3.09 -0.89 4.34
CA LEU A 93 2.66 -1.22 5.70
C LEU A 93 3.19 -0.17 6.70
N SER A 94 2.36 0.25 7.65
CA SER A 94 2.80 1.18 8.71
C SER A 94 3.86 0.53 9.60
N GLN A 95 4.75 1.33 10.18
CA GLN A 95 5.80 0.83 11.08
C GLN A 95 5.23 0.05 12.28
N SER A 96 4.09 0.49 12.80
CA SER A 96 3.34 -0.23 13.85
C SER A 96 2.87 -1.62 13.41
N ASN A 97 2.48 -1.78 12.14
CA ASN A 97 2.06 -3.06 11.60
C ASN A 97 3.26 -3.93 11.17
N VAL A 98 4.39 -3.33 10.77
CA VAL A 98 5.66 -4.05 10.59
C VAL A 98 6.07 -4.72 11.90
N LYS A 99 6.09 -3.97 13.01
CA LYS A 99 6.38 -4.52 14.34
C LYS A 99 5.47 -5.68 14.71
N LYS A 100 4.16 -5.55 14.45
CA LYS A 100 3.18 -6.63 14.67
C LYS A 100 3.49 -7.86 13.83
N LEU A 101 3.82 -7.69 12.56
CA LEU A 101 4.17 -8.80 11.66
C LEU A 101 5.39 -9.56 12.17
N LEU A 102 6.45 -8.86 12.56
CA LEU A 102 7.67 -9.47 13.12
C LEU A 102 7.35 -10.30 14.37
N ASN A 103 6.62 -9.70 15.32
CA ASN A 103 6.24 -10.37 16.57
C ASN A 103 5.35 -11.59 16.35
N GLN A 104 4.34 -11.50 15.47
CA GLN A 104 3.41 -12.60 15.18
C GLN A 104 4.08 -13.80 14.52
N ASN A 105 5.18 -13.57 13.79
CA ASN A 105 5.95 -14.63 13.14
C ASN A 105 7.20 -15.04 13.94
N GLY A 106 7.37 -14.53 15.16
CA GLY A 106 8.51 -14.87 16.02
C GLY A 106 9.87 -14.42 15.47
N ILE A 107 9.89 -13.40 14.61
CA ILE A 107 11.12 -12.91 13.99
C ILE A 107 11.83 -11.99 14.98
N THR A 108 12.96 -12.45 15.52
CA THR A 108 13.80 -11.70 16.48
C THR A 108 15.11 -11.20 15.88
N SER A 109 15.48 -11.65 14.67
CA SER A 109 16.68 -11.23 13.95
C SER A 109 16.59 -9.82 13.35
N PHE A 110 15.39 -9.23 13.32
CA PHE A 110 15.13 -7.90 12.78
C PHE A 110 14.23 -7.09 13.71
N SER A 111 14.43 -5.78 13.72
CA SER A 111 13.53 -4.79 14.32
C SER A 111 12.77 -4.02 13.25
N GLU A 112 11.73 -3.26 13.64
CA GLU A 112 11.02 -2.38 12.71
C GLU A 112 11.90 -1.26 12.10
N ALA A 113 13.05 -0.96 12.69
CA ALA A 113 14.02 -0.02 12.13
C ALA A 113 14.89 -0.63 11.02
N ASP A 114 15.00 -1.96 10.98
CA ASP A 114 15.74 -2.69 9.96
C ASP A 114 14.94 -2.87 8.66
N VAL A 115 13.64 -2.55 8.71
CA VAL A 115 12.70 -2.69 7.60
C VAL A 115 12.38 -1.32 7.01
N ASN A 116 13.03 -0.99 5.89
CA ASN A 116 12.75 0.23 5.14
C ASN A 116 11.31 0.27 4.62
N GLY A 117 10.72 -0.87 4.26
CA GLY A 117 9.32 -0.94 3.86
C GLY A 117 8.86 -2.33 3.45
N LEU A 118 7.60 -2.64 3.76
CA LEU A 118 6.86 -3.77 3.21
C LEU A 118 5.76 -3.21 2.30
N PHE A 119 5.79 -3.63 1.05
CA PHE A 119 5.01 -3.02 -0.03
C PHE A 119 4.00 -3.99 -0.61
N LEU A 120 2.87 -3.45 -1.04
CA LEU A 120 1.89 -4.12 -1.87
C LEU A 120 1.67 -3.26 -3.12
N ASN A 121 2.20 -3.70 -4.24
CA ASN A 121 2.09 -3.02 -5.53
C ASN A 121 0.87 -3.57 -6.26
N LEU A 122 -0.07 -2.70 -6.60
CA LEU A 122 -1.23 -3.01 -7.41
C LEU A 122 -0.98 -2.50 -8.83
N HIS A 123 -1.20 -3.34 -9.82
CA HIS A 123 -1.06 -2.98 -11.23
C HIS A 123 -2.27 -3.49 -11.99
N PHE A 124 -3.10 -2.56 -12.46
CA PHE A 124 -4.19 -2.85 -13.38
C PHE A 124 -3.79 -2.44 -14.79
N SER A 125 -3.86 -3.35 -15.75
CA SER A 125 -3.65 -3.05 -17.17
C SER A 125 -4.33 -4.10 -18.04
N GLY A 126 -4.91 -3.69 -19.17
CA GLY A 126 -5.54 -4.62 -20.11
C GLY A 126 -6.68 -5.47 -19.50
N GLY A 127 -7.37 -4.96 -18.49
CA GLY A 127 -8.44 -5.67 -17.78
C GLY A 127 -7.97 -6.67 -16.72
N ALA A 128 -6.67 -6.89 -16.57
CA ALA A 128 -6.09 -7.74 -15.54
C ALA A 128 -5.59 -6.91 -14.36
N MET A 129 -5.71 -7.47 -13.14
CA MET A 129 -5.15 -6.91 -11.92
C MET A 129 -4.10 -7.85 -11.35
N HIS A 130 -2.90 -7.33 -11.13
CA HIS A 130 -1.79 -8.02 -10.49
C HIS A 130 -1.40 -7.31 -9.19
N CYS A 131 -1.18 -8.11 -8.15
CA CYS A 131 -0.74 -7.67 -6.84
C CYS A 131 0.63 -8.28 -6.54
N ILE A 132 1.65 -7.45 -6.30
CA ILE A 132 3.03 -7.87 -6.07
C ILE A 132 3.49 -7.43 -4.68
N SER A 133 3.96 -8.37 -3.86
CA SER A 133 4.59 -8.05 -2.57
C SER A 133 6.02 -7.52 -2.80
N GLY A 134 6.45 -6.57 -1.99
CA GLY A 134 7.83 -6.09 -1.99
C GLY A 134 8.36 -5.96 -0.57
N THR A 135 9.64 -6.24 -0.38
CA THR A 135 10.33 -6.08 0.90
C THR A 135 11.60 -5.28 0.67
N SER A 136 11.81 -4.25 1.47
CA SER A 136 13.04 -3.47 1.50
C SER A 136 13.56 -3.43 2.93
N LEU A 137 14.81 -3.85 3.10
CA LEU A 137 15.53 -3.82 4.38
C LEU A 137 16.61 -2.72 4.32
N SER A 138 16.96 -2.16 5.47
CA SER A 138 18.02 -1.16 5.61
C SER A 138 19.43 -1.78 5.59
N LEU A 139 19.50 -3.09 5.77
CA LEU A 139 20.73 -3.87 5.82
C LEU A 139 20.66 -5.05 4.85
N PHE A 140 21.83 -5.47 4.36
CA PHE A 140 21.93 -6.71 3.59
C PHE A 140 21.86 -7.91 4.54
N SER A 141 20.92 -8.82 4.28
CA SER A 141 20.79 -10.07 5.01
C SER A 141 20.44 -11.21 4.06
N MET A 142 20.99 -12.39 4.34
CA MET A 142 20.59 -13.64 3.68
C MET A 142 19.35 -14.27 4.34
N ASP A 143 18.97 -13.79 5.53
CA ASP A 143 17.76 -14.21 6.24
C ASP A 143 16.53 -13.61 5.53
N LYS A 144 15.69 -14.50 4.99
CA LYS A 144 14.46 -14.15 4.25
C LYS A 144 13.20 -14.24 5.10
N ALA A 145 13.31 -14.38 6.43
CA ALA A 145 12.15 -14.53 7.31
C ALA A 145 11.13 -13.40 7.15
N VAL A 146 11.58 -12.15 7.03
CA VAL A 146 10.70 -10.98 6.82
C VAL A 146 9.99 -11.05 5.46
N GLU A 147 10.71 -11.47 4.41
CA GLU A 147 10.14 -11.64 3.07
C GLU A 147 9.04 -12.72 3.06
N HIS A 148 9.31 -13.88 3.64
CA HIS A 148 8.34 -14.97 3.73
C HIS A 148 7.12 -14.60 4.57
N ALA A 149 7.32 -13.98 5.73
CA ALA A 149 6.22 -13.52 6.58
C ALA A 149 5.34 -12.49 5.86
N TRP A 150 5.95 -11.58 5.09
CA TRP A 150 5.20 -10.59 4.32
C TRP A 150 4.45 -11.22 3.14
N ASP A 151 5.10 -12.11 2.39
CA ASP A 151 4.47 -12.84 1.28
C ASP A 151 3.24 -13.63 1.77
N ASP A 152 3.36 -14.35 2.88
CA ASP A 152 2.26 -15.10 3.48
C ASP A 152 1.12 -14.19 3.96
N ALA A 153 1.44 -13.04 4.56
CA ALA A 153 0.45 -12.05 4.97
C ALA A 153 -0.31 -11.49 3.76
N VAL A 154 0.39 -11.18 2.66
CA VAL A 154 -0.23 -10.72 1.41
C VAL A 154 -1.12 -11.79 0.80
N GLN A 155 -0.70 -13.06 0.78
CA GLN A 155 -1.54 -14.16 0.28
C GLN A 155 -2.84 -14.29 1.08
N LYS A 156 -2.74 -14.26 2.42
CA LYS A 156 -3.90 -14.34 3.32
C LYS A 156 -4.83 -13.14 3.14
N TYR A 157 -4.26 -11.94 3.06
CA TYR A 157 -5.02 -10.70 2.88
C TYR A 157 -5.74 -10.66 1.54
N LEU A 158 -5.14 -11.20 0.46
CA LEU A 158 -5.74 -11.20 -0.87
C LEU A 158 -6.62 -12.42 -1.18
N ASN A 159 -6.73 -13.38 -0.24
CA ASN A 159 -7.51 -14.60 -0.42
C ASN A 159 -8.97 -14.36 -0.86
N PRO A 160 -9.69 -13.32 -0.40
CA PRO A 160 -11.07 -13.06 -0.85
C PRO A 160 -11.22 -12.69 -2.34
N PHE A 161 -10.12 -12.47 -3.07
CA PHE A 161 -10.11 -12.02 -4.46
C PHE A 161 -9.53 -13.05 -5.44
N ARG A 162 -9.11 -14.20 -4.90
CA ARG A 162 -8.59 -15.33 -5.67
C ARG A 162 -9.72 -16.19 -6.21
#